data_AF-A0A2D4PW03-F1
#
_entry.id   AF-A0A2D4PW03-F1
#
_cell.length_a   1.000
_cell.length_b   1.000
_cell.length_c   1.000
_cell.angle_alpha   90.00
_cell.angle_beta   90.00
_cell.angle_gamma   90.00
#
_symmetry.space_group_name_H-M   'P 1'
#
loop_
_entity.id
_entity.type
_entity.pdbx_description
1 polymer ?
#
loop_
_entity_poly.entity_id
_entity_poly.type
_entity_poly.pdbx_seq_one_letter_code
_entity_poly.pdbx_strand_id
1 'polypeptide(L)'
;KWGLQNAKKFKYLGIWLTGRCFSIKDNYMKLFTQIKKDLANWEKLQLSLLGRIAAIKMNVLPKLLYYFQTVPIKLDKKFFQEIDRTVTKFIWMGKKARIKLKTLQDSRTRGGLALLKWETYYQAAVLLWVKE
;
A
#
# COMPACT_ATOMS: atom_id res chain seq x y z
N LYS A 1 -25.66 7.67 -35.94
CA LYS A 1 -24.35 7.07 -35.57
C LYS A 1 -23.99 7.58 -34.17
N TRP A 2 -24.14 6.75 -33.14
CA TRP A 2 -23.82 7.15 -31.77
C TRP A 2 -22.31 7.35 -31.64
N GLY A 3 -21.89 8.60 -31.52
CA GLY A 3 -20.49 9.04 -31.57
C GLY A 3 -19.72 8.77 -30.28
N LEU A 4 -19.56 7.51 -29.90
CA LEU A 4 -18.56 7.14 -28.90
C LEU A 4 -17.18 7.29 -29.54
N GLN A 5 -16.56 8.45 -29.34
CA GLN A 5 -15.13 8.61 -29.60
C GLN A 5 -14.39 7.68 -28.62
N ASN A 6 -13.55 6.79 -29.14
CA ASN A 6 -12.71 5.91 -28.33
C ASN A 6 -11.77 6.75 -27.45
N ALA A 7 -12.19 7.04 -26.22
CA ALA A 7 -11.34 7.67 -25.22
C ALA A 7 -10.18 6.72 -24.92
N LYS A 8 -8.96 7.10 -25.32
CA LYS A 8 -7.74 6.29 -25.14
C LYS A 8 -7.47 5.91 -23.67
N LYS A 9 -8.04 6.67 -22.73
CA LYS A 9 -7.91 6.52 -21.28
C LYS A 9 -9.14 7.10 -20.58
N PHE A 10 -9.68 6.42 -19.57
CA PHE A 10 -10.79 6.93 -18.75
C PHE A 10 -10.58 6.59 -17.27
N LYS A 11 -11.33 7.24 -16.38
CA LYS A 11 -11.20 7.07 -14.93
C LYS A 11 -12.46 6.39 -14.38
N TYR A 12 -12.27 5.31 -13.62
CA TYR A 12 -13.34 4.57 -12.97
C TYR A 12 -12.96 4.26 -11.53
N LEU A 13 -13.84 4.61 -10.58
CA LEU A 13 -13.63 4.43 -9.13
C LEU A 13 -12.23 4.87 -8.64
N GLY A 14 -11.73 5.98 -9.17
CA GLY A 14 -10.41 6.52 -8.81
C GLY A 14 -9.21 5.94 -9.56
N ILE A 15 -9.41 4.86 -10.33
CA ILE A 15 -8.36 4.17 -11.10
C ILE A 15 -8.42 4.63 -12.55
N TRP A 16 -7.25 4.89 -13.13
CA TRP A 16 -7.15 5.17 -14.56
C TRP A 16 -7.05 3.87 -15.35
N LEU A 17 -8.03 3.64 -16.19
CA LEU A 17 -8.11 2.51 -17.09
C LEU A 17 -7.68 2.95 -18.50
N THR A 18 -6.85 2.12 -19.11
CA THR A 18 -6.33 2.29 -20.47
C THR A 18 -6.38 0.91 -21.12
N GLY A 19 -6.57 0.83 -22.43
CA GLY A 19 -6.56 -0.46 -23.14
C GLY A 19 -5.22 -1.23 -23.07
N ARG A 20 -4.14 -0.62 -22.59
CA ARG A 20 -2.83 -1.27 -22.40
C ARG A 20 -2.55 -1.58 -20.92
N CYS A 21 -2.35 -2.87 -20.60
CA CYS A 21 -2.06 -3.35 -19.25
C CYS A 21 -0.86 -2.67 -18.57
N PHE A 22 0.19 -2.31 -19.32
CA PHE A 22 1.39 -1.69 -18.75
C PHE A 22 1.08 -0.37 -18.03
N SER A 23 0.20 0.46 -18.61
CA SER A 23 -0.15 1.77 -18.05
C SER A 23 -1.04 1.70 -16.80
N ILE A 24 -1.55 0.51 -16.46
CA ILE A 24 -2.35 0.32 -15.24
C ILE A 24 -1.41 0.29 -14.01
N LYS A 25 -0.13 -0.10 -14.18
CA LYS A 25 0.89 -0.04 -13.11
C LYS A 25 1.11 1.38 -12.58
N ASP A 26 0.94 2.40 -13.42
CA ASP A 26 1.11 3.81 -13.05
C ASP A 26 0.17 4.22 -11.91
N ASN A 27 -0.99 3.56 -11.78
CA ASN A 27 -1.93 3.80 -10.69
C ASN A 27 -1.31 3.47 -9.33
N TYR A 28 -0.54 2.38 -9.21
CA TYR A 28 0.17 2.03 -7.98
C TYR A 28 1.29 3.02 -7.65
N MET A 29 2.03 3.48 -8.66
CA MET A 29 3.09 4.48 -8.44
C MET A 29 2.51 5.81 -7.93
N LYS A 30 1.36 6.22 -8.48
CA LYS A 30 0.64 7.42 -8.03
C LYS A 30 0.11 7.26 -6.60
N LEU A 31 -0.49 6.11 -6.29
CA LEU A 31 -0.94 5.79 -4.94
C LEU A 31 0.22 5.85 -3.95
N PHE A 32 1.34 5.23 -4.29
CA PHE A 32 2.50 5.17 -3.40
C PHE A 32 3.12 6.56 -3.18
N THR A 33 3.14 7.40 -4.21
CA THR A 33 3.54 8.80 -4.09
C THR A 33 2.62 9.57 -3.13
N GLN A 34 1.30 9.32 -3.19
CA GLN A 34 0.36 9.93 -2.25
C GLN A 34 0.60 9.44 -0.83
N ILE A 35 0.81 8.14 -0.63
CA ILE A 35 1.14 7.57 0.69
C ILE A 35 2.41 8.22 1.26
N LYS A 36 3.47 8.39 0.46
CA LYS A 36 4.69 9.07 0.89
C LYS A 36 4.42 10.50 1.37
N LYS A 37 3.58 11.26 0.64
CA LYS A 37 3.18 12.61 1.03
C LYS A 37 2.35 12.63 2.31
N ASP A 38 1.38 11.74 2.43
CA ASP A 38 0.53 11.61 3.63
C ASP A 38 1.39 11.29 4.86
N LEU A 39 2.32 10.34 4.75
CA LEU A 39 3.25 9.98 5.83
C LEU A 39 4.17 11.15 6.22
N ALA A 40 4.68 11.91 5.25
CA ALA A 40 5.51 13.09 5.52
C ALA A 40 4.72 14.20 6.25
N ASN A 41 3.43 14.35 5.94
CA ASN A 41 2.56 15.27 6.66
C ASN A 41 2.28 14.80 8.08
N TRP A 42 2.01 13.49 8.27
CA TRP A 42 1.75 12.93 9.60
C TRP A 42 2.99 12.83 10.49
N GLU A 43 4.19 12.84 9.91
CA GLU A 43 5.43 12.89 10.69
C GLU A 43 5.49 14.13 11.57
N LYS A 44 4.81 15.22 11.18
CA LYS A 44 4.69 16.47 11.95
C LYS A 44 3.81 16.35 13.20
N LEU A 45 2.92 15.35 13.27
CA LEU A 45 1.88 15.23 14.32
C LEU A 45 2.38 14.65 15.66
N GLN A 46 3.70 14.48 15.85
CA GLN A 46 4.34 13.99 17.09
C GLN A 46 3.63 12.77 17.73
N LEU A 47 3.19 11.81 16.91
CA LEU A 47 2.46 10.62 17.37
C LEU A 47 3.37 9.67 18.16
N SER A 48 2.81 8.93 19.12
CA SER A 48 3.52 7.83 19.80
C SER A 48 3.85 6.68 18.82
N LEU A 49 4.77 5.77 19.18
CA LEU A 49 5.11 4.61 18.35
C LEU A 49 3.87 3.76 18.00
N LEU A 50 3.05 3.46 19.00
CA LEU A 50 1.79 2.73 18.81
C LEU A 50 0.79 3.54 17.99
N GLY A 51 0.71 4.85 18.20
CA GLY A 51 -0.14 5.75 17.42
C GLY A 51 0.23 5.75 15.93
N ARG A 52 1.54 5.76 15.60
CA ARG A 52 2.02 5.66 14.21
C ARG A 52 1.64 4.33 13.57
N ILE A 53 1.83 3.22 14.29
CA ILE A 53 1.44 1.90 13.79
C ILE A 53 -0.08 1.83 13.54
N ALA A 54 -0.89 2.39 14.45
CA ALA A 54 -2.33 2.46 14.29
C ALA A 54 -2.72 3.34 13.09
N ALA A 55 -2.10 4.51 12.92
CA ALA A 55 -2.34 5.41 11.80
C ALA A 55 -2.05 4.74 10.44
N ILE A 56 -0.97 3.96 10.33
CA ILE A 56 -0.66 3.17 9.14
C ILE A 56 -1.75 2.12 8.88
N LYS A 57 -2.16 1.39 9.93
CA LYS A 57 -3.22 0.37 9.81
C LYS A 57 -4.57 0.96 9.41
N MET A 58 -4.91 2.15 9.90
CA MET A 58 -6.20 2.76 9.63
C MET A 58 -6.24 3.47 8.28
N ASN A 59 -5.14 4.08 7.82
CA ASN A 59 -5.17 4.91 6.62
C ASN A 59 -4.49 4.27 5.41
N VAL A 60 -3.33 3.63 5.59
CA VAL A 60 -2.53 3.11 4.47
C VAL A 60 -3.04 1.73 4.04
N LEU A 61 -3.40 0.89 5.00
CA LEU A 61 -3.92 -0.46 4.71
C LEU A 61 -5.16 -0.47 3.82
N PRO A 62 -6.27 0.23 4.15
CA PRO A 62 -7.47 0.16 3.31
C PRO A 62 -7.21 0.69 1.90
N LYS A 63 -6.38 1.74 1.75
CA LYS A 63 -5.99 2.28 0.44
C LYS A 63 -5.26 1.25 -0.42
N LEU A 64 -4.28 0.53 0.14
CA LEU A 64 -3.55 -0.51 -0.57
C LEU A 64 -4.42 -1.73 -0.86
N LEU A 65 -5.24 -2.15 0.10
CA LEU A 65 -6.12 -3.30 -0.04
C LEU A 65 -7.13 -3.10 -1.17
N TYR A 66 -7.74 -1.92 -1.26
CA TYR A 66 -8.61 -1.55 -2.38
C TYR A 66 -7.89 -1.77 -3.72
N TYR A 67 -6.67 -1.24 -3.88
CA TYR A 67 -5.93 -1.41 -5.13
C TYR A 67 -5.55 -2.87 -5.41
N PHE A 68 -5.18 -3.65 -4.40
CA PHE A 68 -4.88 -5.08 -4.57
C PHE A 68 -6.12 -5.87 -5.03
N GLN A 69 -7.31 -5.46 -4.62
CA GLN A 69 -8.59 -6.08 -4.98
C GLN A 69 -9.22 -5.55 -6.26
N THR A 70 -8.81 -4.39 -6.77
CA THR A 70 -9.41 -3.82 -7.99
C THR A 70 -8.52 -3.95 -9.22
N VAL A 71 -7.21 -4.11 -9.01
CA VAL A 71 -6.23 -4.13 -10.10
C VAL A 71 -5.42 -5.43 -10.01
N PRO A 72 -5.79 -6.47 -10.77
CA PRO A 72 -5.09 -7.75 -10.73
C PRO A 72 -3.80 -7.68 -11.56
N ILE A 73 -2.76 -7.07 -10.99
CA ILE A 73 -1.43 -6.97 -11.61
C ILE A 73 -0.40 -7.61 -10.70
N LYS A 74 0.51 -8.37 -11.31
CA LYS A 74 1.69 -8.89 -10.64
C LYS A 74 2.61 -7.75 -10.17
N LEU A 75 2.67 -7.56 -8.86
CA LEU A 75 3.60 -6.64 -8.21
C LEU A 75 4.93 -7.33 -7.90
N ASP A 76 6.03 -6.61 -8.11
CA ASP A 76 7.37 -7.12 -7.84
C ASP A 76 7.70 -7.04 -6.34
N LYS A 77 8.56 -7.94 -5.85
CA LYS A 77 9.06 -7.90 -4.46
C LYS A 77 9.71 -6.57 -4.07
N LYS A 78 10.32 -5.87 -5.04
CA LYS A 78 10.92 -4.54 -4.84
C LYS A 78 9.89 -3.50 -4.37
N PHE A 79 8.66 -3.58 -4.87
CA PHE A 79 7.58 -2.67 -4.49
C PHE A 79 7.24 -2.82 -3.00
N PHE A 80 7.05 -4.07 -2.53
CA PHE A 80 6.75 -4.33 -1.11
C PHE A 80 7.91 -3.91 -0.20
N GLN A 81 9.15 -4.17 -0.61
CA GLN A 81 10.33 -3.71 0.12
C GLN A 81 10.41 -2.19 0.23
N GLU A 82 10.00 -1.46 -0.82
CA GLU A 82 10.00 0.00 -0.78
C GLU A 82 8.91 0.56 0.15
N ILE A 83 7.72 -0.07 0.16
CA ILE A 83 6.66 0.26 1.13
C ILE A 83 7.16 -0.02 2.56
N ASP A 84 7.74 -1.20 2.82
CA ASP A 84 8.28 -1.56 4.12
C ASP A 84 9.34 -0.56 4.60
N ARG A 85 10.25 -0.13 3.72
CA ARG A 85 11.25 0.91 4.02
C ARG A 85 10.59 2.25 4.38
N THR A 86 9.60 2.68 3.61
CA THR A 86 8.89 3.95 3.83
C THR A 86 8.12 3.93 5.15
N VAL A 87 7.40 2.85 5.42
CA VAL A 87 6.65 2.61 6.65
C VAL A 87 7.59 2.54 7.85
N THR A 88 8.70 1.82 7.74
CA THR A 88 9.71 1.73 8.81
C THR A 88 10.31 3.12 9.09
N LYS A 89 10.62 3.90 8.06
CA LYS A 89 11.12 5.28 8.22
C LYS A 89 10.12 6.14 9.00
N PHE A 90 8.84 6.08 8.66
CA PHE A 90 7.79 6.82 9.36
C PHE A 90 7.64 6.39 10.83
N ILE A 91 7.60 5.07 11.09
CA ILE A 91 7.47 4.53 12.45
C ILE A 91 8.60 5.04 13.35
N TRP A 92 9.82 5.11 12.83
CA TRP A 92 11.00 5.54 13.59
C TRP A 92 11.36 7.03 13.43
N MET A 93 10.54 7.85 12.76
CA MET A 93 10.83 9.27 12.45
C MET A 93 12.22 9.47 11.83
N GLY A 94 12.56 8.67 10.83
CA GLY A 94 13.87 8.72 10.19
C GLY A 94 15.05 8.22 11.05
N LYS A 95 14.84 7.88 12.32
CA LYS A 95 15.87 7.27 13.19
C LYS A 95 16.07 5.80 12.83
N LYS A 96 17.22 5.25 13.26
CA LYS A 96 17.52 3.82 13.12
C LYS A 96 16.47 2.97 13.86
N ALA A 97 15.95 1.95 13.18
CA ALA A 97 15.00 1.03 13.76
C ALA A 97 15.58 0.31 14.98
N ARG A 98 14.87 0.35 16.11
CA ARG A 98 15.29 -0.35 17.34
C ARG A 98 14.86 -1.82 17.36
N ILE A 99 13.79 -2.14 16.65
CA ILE A 99 13.22 -3.50 16.57
C ILE A 99 13.29 -3.96 15.11
N LYS A 100 13.69 -5.22 14.89
CA LYS A 100 13.69 -5.84 13.56
C LYS A 100 12.27 -5.85 12.99
N LEU A 101 12.11 -5.50 11.71
CA LEU A 101 10.80 -5.42 11.06
C LEU A 101 10.00 -6.73 11.17
N LYS A 102 10.66 -7.88 11.02
CA LYS A 102 10.01 -9.20 11.15
C LYS A 102 9.38 -9.41 12.54
N THR A 103 10.06 -8.99 13.60
CA THR A 103 9.56 -9.04 14.98
C THR A 103 8.43 -8.05 15.19
N LEU A 104 8.54 -6.85 14.61
CA LEU A 104 7.51 -5.81 14.66
C LEU A 104 6.19 -6.26 14.01
N GLN A 105 6.30 -7.02 12.91
CA GLN A 105 5.20 -7.59 12.16
C GLN A 105 4.61 -8.86 12.78
N ASP A 106 5.20 -9.37 13.86
CA ASP A 106 4.67 -10.54 14.54
C ASP A 106 3.44 -10.19 15.38
N SER A 107 2.59 -11.18 15.66
CA SER A 107 1.43 -11.09 16.52
C SER A 107 1.80 -10.62 17.93
N ARG A 108 0.83 -9.97 18.61
CA ARG A 108 1.01 -9.48 19.99
C ARG A 108 1.25 -10.61 21.00
N THR A 109 0.64 -11.78 20.78
CA THR A 109 0.83 -12.97 21.62
C THR A 109 2.26 -13.50 21.59
N ARG A 110 3.00 -13.27 20.49
CA ARG A 110 4.42 -13.60 20.34
C ARG A 110 5.36 -12.43 20.64
N GLY A 111 4.88 -11.39 21.31
CA GLY A 111 5.68 -10.21 21.69
C GLY A 111 5.92 -9.20 20.55
N GLY A 112 5.23 -9.33 19.42
CA GLY A 112 5.26 -8.35 18.33
C GLY A 112 4.25 -7.22 18.49
N LEU A 113 4.25 -6.25 17.56
CA LEU A 113 3.28 -5.14 17.53
C LEU A 113 2.19 -5.30 16.46
N ALA A 114 2.12 -6.49 15.85
CA ALA A 114 1.21 -6.85 14.78
C ALA A 114 1.25 -5.85 13.61
N LEU A 115 2.42 -5.34 13.25
CA LEU A 115 2.57 -4.52 12.06
C LEU A 115 2.23 -5.33 10.80
N LEU A 116 1.72 -4.66 9.77
CA LEU A 116 1.26 -5.28 8.54
C LEU A 116 2.42 -5.85 7.72
N LYS A 117 2.16 -7.00 7.08
CA LYS A 117 3.03 -7.61 6.06
C LYS A 117 2.40 -7.41 4.69
N TRP A 118 2.82 -6.37 3.97
CA TRP A 118 2.16 -5.96 2.71
C TRP A 118 2.12 -7.06 1.65
N GLU A 119 3.21 -7.82 1.50
CA GLU A 119 3.28 -8.93 0.55
C GLU A 119 2.24 -10.01 0.87
N THR A 120 2.07 -10.38 2.15
CA THR A 120 1.07 -11.37 2.58
C THR A 120 -0.36 -10.88 2.34
N TYR A 121 -0.65 -9.61 2.61
CA TYR A 121 -1.97 -9.03 2.32
C TYR A 121 -2.26 -9.00 0.82
N TYR A 122 -1.27 -8.66 0.00
CA TYR A 122 -1.41 -8.73 -1.46
C TYR A 122 -1.65 -10.16 -1.93
N GLN A 123 -0.88 -11.14 -1.46
CA GLN A 123 -1.09 -12.55 -1.82
C GLN A 123 -2.48 -13.03 -1.43
N ALA A 124 -2.96 -12.69 -0.22
CA ALA A 124 -4.30 -13.02 0.22
C ALA A 124 -5.38 -12.37 -0.67
N ALA A 125 -5.19 -11.11 -1.07
CA ALA A 125 -6.09 -10.43 -1.99
C ALA A 125 -6.05 -11.05 -3.39
N VAL A 126 -4.88 -11.45 -3.89
CA VAL A 126 -4.71 -12.13 -5.19
C VAL A 126 -5.38 -13.50 -5.19
N LEU A 127 -5.28 -14.26 -4.09
CA LEU A 127 -5.92 -15.58 -3.98
C LEU A 127 -7.43 -15.53 -4.15
N LEU A 128 -8.09 -14.42 -3.78
CA LEU A 128 -9.54 -14.25 -4.01
C LEU A 128 -9.90 -14.35 -5.50
N TRP A 129 -9.02 -13.90 -6.39
CA TRP A 129 -9.25 -13.94 -7.84
C TRP A 129 -9.06 -15.33 -8.45
N VAL A 130 -8.31 -16.21 -7.79
CA VAL A 130 -8.01 -17.57 -8.28
C VAL A 130 -9.09 -18.57 -7.88
N LYS A 131 -9.94 -18.19 -6.92
CA LYS A 131 -10.99 -19.06 -6.36
C LYS A 131 -12.21 -19.19 -7.29
N GLU A 132 -12.33 -18.34 -8.30
CA GLU A 132 -13.35 -18.42 -9.36
C GLU A 132 -12.82 -19.18 -10.57
#